data_AF-A0A1W1WJA4-F1
#
_entry.id   AF-A0A1W1WJA4-F1
#
_cell.length_a   1.000
_cell.length_b   1.000
_cell.length_c   1.000
_cell.angle_alpha   90.00
_cell.angle_beta   90.00
_cell.angle_gamma   90.00
#
_symmetry.space_group_name_H-M   'P 1'
#
loop_
_entity.id
_entity.type
_entity.pdbx_description
1 polymer ?
#
loop_
_entity_poly.entity_id
_entity_poly.type
_entity_poly.pdbx_seq_one_letter_code
_entity_poly.pdbx_strand_id
1 'polypeptide(L)'
;MTFHYPKAVAVTAPVQWASQLQAIGALGFVILTPKGWSGTAQEGADGSKRIVLYPPGGSAQYGPRILLNTSGGCVGCAWYLAAPYFSWVRQHFASAGWGTYQGPVISGYPLAADLRAYRAPNTQTGYHVNGIVYAPFIENPNGNDQVMFRQAETILPPGEHSLATVILNNLLPQLENPQI
;
A
#
# COMPACT_ATOMS: atom_id res chain seq x y z
N MET A 1 -21.64 5.51 5.03
CA MET A 1 -21.88 4.36 4.13
C MET A 1 -21.27 3.13 4.78
N THR A 2 -21.97 2.00 4.78
CA THR A 2 -21.43 0.73 5.31
C THR A 2 -20.79 -0.03 4.16
N PHE A 3 -19.50 -0.34 4.26
CA PHE A 3 -18.82 -1.19 3.27
C PHE A 3 -19.31 -2.63 3.42
N HIS A 4 -19.66 -3.28 2.30
CA HIS A 4 -20.09 -4.67 2.29
C HIS A 4 -19.03 -5.53 1.62
N TYR A 5 -18.41 -6.41 2.39
CA TYR A 5 -17.44 -7.35 1.84
C TYR A 5 -18.12 -8.36 0.90
N PRO A 6 -17.49 -8.67 -0.24
CA PRO A 6 -17.99 -9.71 -1.13
C PRO A 6 -17.95 -11.07 -0.42
N LYS A 7 -18.93 -11.93 -0.70
CA LYS A 7 -18.98 -13.29 -0.15
C LYS A 7 -17.85 -14.19 -0.67
N ALA A 8 -17.33 -13.89 -1.86
CA ALA A 8 -16.25 -14.61 -2.51
C ALA A 8 -15.43 -13.66 -3.38
N VAL A 9 -14.14 -13.97 -3.55
CA VAL A 9 -13.18 -13.19 -4.34
C VAL A 9 -12.56 -14.12 -5.37
N ALA A 10 -12.66 -13.76 -6.65
CA ALA A 10 -12.04 -14.50 -7.75
C ALA A 10 -10.70 -13.85 -8.09
N VAL A 11 -9.61 -14.61 -8.01
CA VAL A 11 -8.25 -14.12 -8.25
C VAL A 11 -7.47 -15.07 -9.14
N THR A 12 -6.64 -14.51 -10.02
CA THR A 12 -5.66 -15.27 -10.80
C THR A 12 -4.39 -15.39 -9.97
N ALA A 13 -4.02 -16.62 -9.60
CA ALA A 13 -2.80 -16.90 -8.86
C ALA A 13 -2.04 -18.07 -9.53
N PRO A 14 -0.70 -18.08 -9.48
CA PRO A 14 0.08 -19.26 -9.82
C PRO A 14 -0.40 -20.50 -9.04
N VAL A 15 -0.35 -21.68 -9.68
CA VAL A 15 -0.91 -22.93 -9.14
C VAL A 15 -0.40 -23.25 -7.74
N GLN A 16 0.87 -22.94 -7.45
CA GLN A 16 1.45 -23.17 -6.12
C GLN A 16 0.76 -22.39 -4.99
N TRP A 17 0.09 -21.27 -5.30
CA TRP A 17 -0.57 -20.40 -4.31
C TRP A 17 -2.09 -20.60 -4.24
N ALA A 18 -2.71 -21.25 -5.23
CA ALA A 18 -4.17 -21.33 -5.36
C ALA A 18 -4.87 -21.90 -4.11
N SER A 19 -4.27 -22.88 -3.43
CA SER A 19 -4.80 -23.49 -2.21
C SER A 19 -4.23 -22.88 -0.92
N GLN A 20 -3.28 -21.96 -1.02
CA GLN A 20 -2.54 -21.39 0.11
C GLN A 20 -2.99 -19.98 0.50
N LEU A 21 -3.85 -19.36 -0.31
CA LEU A 21 -4.35 -18.01 -0.05
C LEU A 21 -5.67 -18.02 0.71
N GLN A 22 -5.90 -16.94 1.45
CA GLN A 22 -7.21 -16.53 1.97
C GLN A 22 -7.42 -15.05 1.65
N ALA A 23 -8.68 -14.60 1.71
CA ALA A 23 -9.03 -13.19 1.66
C ALA A 23 -9.42 -12.69 3.06
N ILE A 24 -8.91 -11.52 3.44
CA ILE A 24 -9.26 -10.83 4.67
C ILE A 24 -9.86 -9.48 4.32
N GLY A 25 -11.06 -9.21 4.83
CA GLY A 25 -11.69 -7.89 4.75
C GLY A 25 -11.29 -7.01 5.93
N ALA A 26 -10.72 -5.82 5.69
CA ALA A 26 -10.42 -4.85 6.72
C ALA A 26 -10.49 -3.40 6.22
N LEU A 27 -11.20 -2.53 6.94
CA LEU A 27 -11.36 -1.08 6.64
C LEU A 27 -11.72 -0.75 5.18
N GLY A 28 -12.57 -1.55 4.55
CA GLY A 28 -12.97 -1.40 3.14
C GLY A 28 -12.00 -2.00 2.11
N PHE A 29 -10.97 -2.72 2.55
CA PHE A 29 -10.06 -3.46 1.66
C PHE A 29 -10.29 -4.96 1.75
N VAL A 30 -10.18 -5.63 0.61
CA VAL A 30 -10.11 -7.09 0.47
C VAL A 30 -8.66 -7.45 0.17
N ILE A 31 -8.00 -8.10 1.13
CA ILE A 31 -6.56 -8.36 1.07
C ILE A 31 -6.34 -9.85 0.91
N LEU A 32 -5.67 -10.27 -0.16
CA LEU A 32 -5.13 -11.63 -0.25
C LEU A 32 -3.93 -11.80 0.67
N THR A 33 -3.91 -12.89 1.40
CA THR A 33 -2.80 -13.23 2.31
C THR A 33 -2.63 -14.76 2.38
N PRO A 34 -1.45 -15.29 2.74
CA PRO A 34 -1.31 -16.71 3.00
C PRO A 34 -2.22 -17.17 4.15
N LYS A 35 -2.70 -18.41 4.08
CA LYS A 35 -3.58 -18.99 5.09
C LYS A 35 -2.94 -18.96 6.48
N GLY A 36 -3.74 -18.58 7.47
CA GLY A 36 -3.34 -18.47 8.87
C GLY A 36 -2.74 -17.12 9.24
N TRP A 37 -2.45 -16.25 8.26
CA TRP A 37 -2.01 -14.90 8.56
C TRP A 37 -3.16 -14.09 9.17
N SER A 38 -2.80 -13.19 10.07
CA SER A 38 -3.73 -12.30 10.76
C SER A 38 -3.02 -11.00 11.10
N GLY A 39 -3.70 -10.06 11.74
CA GLY A 39 -3.02 -8.86 12.19
C GLY A 39 -3.94 -7.77 12.69
N THR A 40 -3.55 -6.53 12.46
CA THR A 40 -4.19 -5.35 13.02
C THR A 40 -4.71 -4.44 11.92
N ALA A 41 -5.81 -3.75 12.22
CA ALA A 41 -6.38 -2.71 11.38
C ALA A 41 -6.75 -1.52 12.27
N GLN A 42 -6.31 -0.33 11.86
CA GLN A 42 -6.50 0.92 12.60
C GLN A 42 -6.95 2.02 11.64
N GLU A 43 -7.93 2.80 12.07
CA GLU A 43 -8.40 4.00 11.37
C GLU A 43 -8.19 5.21 12.28
N GLY A 44 -7.46 6.21 11.79
CA GLY A 44 -7.24 7.47 12.46
C GLY A 44 -8.45 8.40 12.34
N ALA A 45 -8.52 9.40 13.22
CA ALA A 45 -9.60 10.39 13.19
C ALA A 45 -9.64 11.22 11.89
N ASP A 46 -8.53 11.28 11.16
CA ASP A 46 -8.38 11.94 9.86
C ASP A 46 -8.75 11.02 8.68
N GLY A 47 -9.31 9.83 8.93
CA GLY A 47 -9.65 8.83 7.92
C GLY A 47 -8.43 8.08 7.35
N SER A 48 -7.22 8.32 7.89
CA SER A 48 -6.05 7.50 7.56
C SER A 48 -6.27 6.07 8.05
N LYS A 49 -5.80 5.10 7.27
CA LYS A 49 -5.97 3.67 7.58
C LYS A 49 -4.62 2.98 7.56
N ARG A 50 -4.39 2.12 8.54
CA ARG A 50 -3.22 1.25 8.61
C ARG A 50 -3.68 -0.18 8.85
N ILE A 51 -3.29 -1.08 7.97
CA ILE A 51 -3.54 -2.52 8.10
C ILE A 51 -2.18 -3.22 8.03
N VAL A 52 -1.90 -4.08 8.99
CA VAL A 52 -0.67 -4.89 9.00
C VAL A 52 -1.06 -6.34 9.23
N LEU A 53 -0.75 -7.21 8.27
CA LEU A 53 -0.95 -8.66 8.36
C LEU A 53 0.39 -9.37 8.41
N TYR A 54 0.51 -10.41 9.23
CA TYR A 54 1.75 -11.16 9.47
C TYR A 54 1.43 -12.64 9.78
N PRO A 55 2.40 -13.55 9.64
CA PRO A 55 2.20 -14.97 9.90
C PRO A 55 1.86 -15.26 11.37
N PRO A 56 1.33 -16.45 11.69
CA PRO A 56 1.20 -16.93 13.07
C PRO A 56 2.51 -16.80 13.85
N GLY A 57 2.47 -16.21 15.04
CA GLY A 57 3.66 -15.93 15.85
C GLY A 57 4.57 -14.82 15.31
N GLY A 58 4.18 -14.15 14.22
CA GLY A 58 4.87 -13.01 13.63
C GLY A 58 4.61 -11.68 14.35
N SER A 59 5.10 -10.59 13.76
CA SER A 59 5.03 -9.24 14.33
C SER A 59 4.62 -8.20 13.29
N ALA A 60 3.91 -7.16 13.74
CA ALA A 60 3.60 -6.00 12.91
C ALA A 60 4.84 -5.14 12.56
N GLN A 61 5.95 -5.34 13.29
CA GLN A 61 7.16 -4.51 13.17
C GLN A 61 8.28 -5.20 12.38
N TYR A 62 8.39 -6.53 12.50
CA TYR A 62 9.54 -7.29 12.01
C TYR A 62 9.13 -8.52 11.21
N GLY A 63 10.01 -8.94 10.29
CA GLY A 63 9.80 -10.14 9.50
C GLY A 63 8.73 -10.01 8.41
N PRO A 64 8.18 -11.14 7.93
CA PRO A 64 7.22 -11.16 6.84
C PRO A 64 5.93 -10.44 7.20
N ARG A 65 5.48 -9.53 6.33
CA ARG A 65 4.22 -8.81 6.53
C ARG A 65 3.64 -8.26 5.23
N ILE A 66 2.34 -7.97 5.27
CA ILE A 66 1.64 -7.12 4.30
C ILE A 66 1.27 -5.84 5.04
N LEU A 67 1.61 -4.69 4.47
CA LEU A 67 1.28 -3.38 5.00
C LEU A 67 0.38 -2.67 3.98
N LEU A 68 -0.77 -2.19 4.45
CA LEU A 68 -1.57 -1.19 3.75
C LEU A 68 -1.58 0.07 4.59
N ASN A 69 -1.27 1.20 3.97
CA ASN A 69 -1.24 2.49 4.64
C ASN A 69 -1.90 3.54 3.75
N THR A 70 -2.75 4.37 4.32
CA THR A 70 -3.38 5.50 3.62
C THR A 70 -3.25 6.75 4.45
N SER A 71 -3.09 7.90 3.79
CA SER A 71 -3.06 9.21 4.42
C SER A 71 -4.17 10.06 3.83
N GLY A 72 -5.09 10.49 4.70
CA GLY A 72 -6.25 11.30 4.37
C GLY A 72 -6.12 12.71 4.88
N GLY A 73 -6.94 13.08 5.87
CA GLY A 73 -7.16 14.45 6.34
C GLY A 73 -5.92 15.24 6.78
N CYS A 74 -4.75 14.61 6.92
CA CYS A 74 -3.47 15.30 7.00
C CYS A 74 -2.82 15.47 5.61
N VAL A 75 -3.15 16.57 4.91
CA VAL A 75 -2.59 16.90 3.58
C VAL A 75 -1.05 16.88 3.59
N GLY A 76 -0.42 17.55 4.57
CA GLY A 76 1.04 17.59 4.69
C GLY A 76 1.66 16.21 4.90
N CYS A 77 0.97 15.31 5.63
CA CYS A 77 1.41 13.93 5.81
C CYS A 77 1.37 13.16 4.49
N ALA A 78 0.31 13.33 3.70
CA ALA A 78 0.19 12.69 2.40
C ALA A 78 1.29 13.15 1.43
N TRP A 79 1.58 14.44 1.39
CA TRP A 79 2.69 15.00 0.61
C TRP A 79 4.03 14.43 1.05
N TYR A 80 4.29 14.39 2.37
CA TYR A 80 5.53 13.85 2.91
C TYR A 80 5.69 12.35 2.60
N LEU A 81 4.60 11.57 2.67
CA LEU A 81 4.61 10.14 2.34
C LEU A 81 4.73 9.86 0.84
N ALA A 82 4.23 10.74 -0.03
CA ALA A 82 4.34 10.60 -1.48
C ALA A 82 5.71 11.04 -2.02
N ALA A 83 6.34 12.04 -1.40
CA ALA A 83 7.61 12.63 -1.83
C ALA A 83 8.76 11.63 -2.08
N PRO A 84 8.96 10.55 -1.31
CA PRO A 84 9.97 9.54 -1.61
C PRO A 84 9.82 8.92 -3.00
N TYR A 85 8.58 8.76 -3.47
CA TYR A 85 8.26 7.99 -4.67
C TYR A 85 8.07 8.88 -5.90
N PHE A 86 7.49 10.07 -5.75
CA PHE A 86 7.09 10.92 -6.87
C PHE A 86 7.99 12.15 -6.99
N SER A 87 8.71 12.26 -8.12
CA SER A 87 9.53 13.43 -8.42
C SER A 87 8.71 14.71 -8.53
N TRP A 88 7.51 14.63 -9.12
CA TRP A 88 6.57 15.75 -9.20
C TRP A 88 6.27 16.33 -7.82
N VAL A 89 5.96 15.47 -6.83
CA VAL A 89 5.68 15.88 -5.45
C VAL A 89 6.89 16.60 -4.85
N ARG A 90 8.11 16.09 -5.05
CA ARG A 90 9.33 16.75 -4.55
C ARG A 90 9.55 18.12 -5.17
N GLN A 91 9.29 18.26 -6.48
CA GLN A 91 9.42 19.53 -7.20
C GLN A 91 8.41 20.59 -6.73
N HIS A 92 7.21 20.15 -6.32
CA HIS A 92 6.13 21.05 -5.88
C HIS A 92 6.02 21.16 -4.35
N PHE A 93 6.91 20.51 -3.60
CA PHE A 93 6.82 20.44 -2.14
C PHE A 93 6.89 21.82 -1.48
N ALA A 94 7.82 22.65 -1.96
CA ALA A 94 8.02 24.01 -1.45
C ALA A 94 6.88 24.96 -1.87
N SER A 95 6.45 24.90 -3.13
CA SER A 95 5.35 25.73 -3.62
C SER A 95 4.00 25.36 -3.00
N ALA A 96 3.84 24.11 -2.55
CA ALA A 96 2.70 23.67 -1.75
C ALA A 96 2.77 24.08 -0.27
N GLY A 97 3.82 24.78 0.17
CA GLY A 97 3.96 25.31 1.53
C GLY A 97 4.60 24.37 2.55
N TRP A 98 5.16 23.23 2.11
CA TRP A 98 5.77 22.23 3.00
C TRP A 98 7.28 22.40 3.18
N GLY A 99 7.87 23.47 2.62
CA GLY A 99 9.30 23.73 2.66
C GLY A 99 10.10 22.86 1.69
N THR A 100 11.36 22.54 2.00
CA THR A 100 12.21 21.71 1.13
C THR A 100 12.18 20.26 1.61
N TYR A 101 11.83 19.34 0.71
CA TYR A 101 11.93 17.91 1.01
C TYR A 101 13.40 17.47 1.13
N GLN A 102 13.77 16.87 2.26
CA GLN A 102 15.12 16.35 2.56
C GLN A 102 15.15 14.84 2.81
N GLY A 103 14.05 14.14 2.49
CA GLY A 103 13.93 12.70 2.74
C GLY A 103 14.55 11.81 1.66
N PRO A 104 14.48 10.49 1.82
CA PRO A 104 15.02 9.54 0.85
C PRO A 104 14.26 9.61 -0.47
N VAL A 105 14.93 9.15 -1.54
CA VAL A 105 14.28 8.89 -2.83
C VAL A 105 14.24 7.38 -3.03
N ILE A 106 13.04 6.87 -3.28
CA ILE A 106 12.81 5.44 -3.54
C ILE A 106 12.65 5.26 -5.04
N SER A 107 13.59 4.51 -5.63
CA SER A 107 13.50 4.09 -7.02
C SER A 107 12.34 3.14 -7.24
N GLY A 108 11.71 3.24 -8.40
CA GLY A 108 10.56 2.41 -8.77
C GLY A 108 10.16 2.62 -10.22
N TYR A 109 9.19 1.85 -10.66
CA TYR A 109 8.67 1.84 -12.03
C TYR A 109 7.36 2.64 -12.07
N PRO A 110 7.27 3.70 -12.90
CA PRO A 110 6.01 4.40 -13.08
C PRO A 110 5.00 3.50 -13.80
N LEU A 111 3.78 3.46 -13.28
CA LEU A 111 2.64 2.82 -13.93
C LEU A 111 1.69 3.88 -14.51
N ALA A 112 1.54 5.01 -13.82
CA ALA A 112 0.91 6.25 -14.27
C ALA A 112 1.61 7.47 -13.64
N ALA A 113 1.07 8.68 -13.82
CA ALA A 113 1.64 9.90 -13.20
C ALA A 113 1.52 9.88 -11.67
N ASP A 114 0.42 9.37 -11.15
CA ASP A 114 0.06 9.25 -9.73
C ASP A 114 0.24 7.84 -9.15
N LEU A 115 0.70 6.87 -9.97
CA LEU A 115 0.86 5.47 -9.58
C LEU A 115 2.26 4.93 -9.86
N ARG A 116 2.89 4.31 -8.86
CA ARG A 116 4.22 3.67 -9.01
C ARG A 116 4.28 2.33 -8.31
N ALA A 117 4.97 1.38 -8.94
CA ALA A 117 5.50 0.19 -8.27
C ALA A 117 6.93 0.46 -7.80
N TYR A 118 7.36 -0.15 -6.70
CA TYR A 118 8.72 0.03 -6.18
C TYR A 118 9.26 -1.21 -5.49
N ARG A 119 10.57 -1.21 -5.33
CA ARG A 119 11.31 -2.15 -4.48
C ARG A 119 12.16 -1.35 -3.51
N ALA A 120 11.95 -1.52 -2.20
CA ALA A 120 12.69 -0.71 -1.23
C ALA A 120 14.14 -1.22 -1.08
N PRO A 121 15.14 -0.32 -1.03
CA PRO A 121 16.55 -0.71 -0.98
C PRO A 121 17.03 -1.21 0.40
N ASN A 122 16.34 -0.86 1.50
CA ASN A 122 16.75 -1.20 2.87
C ASN A 122 15.80 -2.23 3.49
N THR A 123 15.98 -3.48 3.12
CA THR A 123 15.23 -4.60 3.69
C THR A 123 15.99 -5.20 4.87
N GLN A 124 15.27 -5.63 5.91
CA GLN A 124 15.84 -6.48 6.94
C GLN A 124 16.46 -7.72 6.26
N THR A 125 17.66 -8.14 6.69
CA THR A 125 18.40 -9.24 6.07
C THR A 125 17.49 -10.45 5.84
N GLY A 126 17.43 -10.92 4.59
CA GLY A 126 16.64 -12.10 4.22
C GLY A 126 15.21 -11.81 3.74
N TYR A 127 14.82 -10.54 3.55
CA TYR A 127 13.50 -10.17 3.01
C TYR A 127 13.61 -9.24 1.80
N HIS A 128 12.59 -9.24 0.95
CA HIS A 128 12.38 -8.27 -0.11
C HIS A 128 11.13 -7.46 0.19
N VAL A 129 11.22 -6.16 -0.05
CA VAL A 129 10.12 -5.22 0.07
C VAL A 129 9.68 -4.84 -1.34
N ASN A 130 8.45 -5.20 -1.70
CA ASN A 130 7.83 -4.82 -2.97
C ASN A 130 6.52 -4.11 -2.66
N GLY A 131 6.24 -3.00 -3.33
CA GLY A 131 5.02 -2.26 -3.08
C GLY A 131 4.54 -1.45 -4.27
N ILE A 132 3.36 -0.89 -4.07
CA ILE A 132 2.69 0.06 -4.97
C ILE A 132 2.25 1.27 -4.15
N VAL A 133 2.37 2.46 -4.74
CA VAL A 133 1.92 3.71 -4.14
C VAL A 133 1.07 4.48 -5.13
N TYR A 134 0.02 5.11 -4.62
CA TYR A 134 -0.94 5.91 -5.36
C TYR A 134 -1.16 7.27 -4.67
N ALA A 135 -1.10 8.35 -5.44
CA ALA A 135 -1.17 9.73 -4.94
C ALA A 135 -2.09 10.58 -5.85
N PRO A 136 -3.42 10.47 -5.72
CA PRO A 136 -4.39 11.04 -6.67
C PRO A 136 -4.30 12.56 -6.82
N PHE A 137 -3.83 13.26 -5.80
CA PHE A 137 -3.64 14.71 -5.86
C PHE A 137 -2.60 15.15 -6.90
N ILE A 138 -1.79 14.24 -7.44
CA ILE A 138 -0.85 14.57 -8.52
C ILE A 138 -1.61 14.88 -9.82
N GLU A 139 -2.63 14.09 -10.16
CA GLU A 139 -3.46 14.34 -11.35
C GLU A 139 -4.57 15.36 -11.07
N ASN A 140 -5.07 15.43 -9.84
CA ASN A 140 -6.08 16.39 -9.44
C ASN A 140 -5.68 17.17 -8.16
N PRO A 141 -4.76 18.14 -8.24
CA PRO A 141 -4.27 18.88 -7.08
C PRO A 141 -5.34 19.68 -6.33
N ASN A 142 -6.41 20.07 -7.04
CA ASN A 142 -7.57 20.77 -6.47
C ASN A 142 -8.74 19.82 -6.17
N GLY A 143 -8.51 18.51 -6.26
CA GLY A 143 -9.49 17.48 -5.96
C GLY A 143 -9.85 17.45 -4.47
N ASN A 144 -11.08 17.04 -4.18
CA ASN A 144 -11.57 16.87 -2.81
C ASN A 144 -11.41 15.43 -2.32
N ASP A 145 -10.36 14.73 -2.79
CA ASP A 145 -10.11 13.35 -2.39
C ASP A 145 -9.86 13.27 -0.89
N GLN A 146 -10.71 12.52 -0.19
CA GLN A 146 -10.58 12.32 1.26
C GLN A 146 -9.31 11.54 1.64
N VAL A 147 -8.75 10.79 0.69
CA VAL A 147 -7.52 10.01 0.85
C VAL A 147 -6.55 10.40 -0.26
N MET A 148 -5.48 11.09 0.13
CA MET A 148 -4.51 11.73 -0.77
C MET A 148 -3.25 10.88 -1.00
N PHE A 149 -2.98 9.88 -0.17
CA PHE A 149 -1.89 8.94 -0.42
C PHE A 149 -2.30 7.54 0.01
N ARG A 150 -1.90 6.55 -0.78
CA ARG A 150 -2.20 5.13 -0.54
C ARG A 150 -0.97 4.30 -0.86
N GLN A 151 -0.72 3.29 -0.04
CA GLN A 151 0.42 2.40 -0.16
C GLN A 151 -0.02 0.98 0.17
N ALA A 152 0.39 0.03 -0.67
CA ALA A 152 0.42 -1.37 -0.32
C ALA A 152 1.84 -1.90 -0.48
N GLU A 153 2.31 -2.65 0.51
CA GLU A 153 3.65 -3.20 0.56
C GLU A 153 3.61 -4.65 1.06
N THR A 154 4.47 -5.47 0.48
CA THR A 154 4.77 -6.82 0.96
C THR A 154 6.22 -6.88 1.37
N ILE A 155 6.47 -7.50 2.53
CA ILE A 155 7.79 -7.89 3.01
C ILE A 155 7.78 -9.39 3.10
N LEU A 156 8.47 -10.05 2.18
CA LEU A 156 8.46 -11.50 2.03
C LEU A 156 9.87 -12.01 1.74
N PRO A 157 10.17 -13.29 2.00
CA PRO A 157 11.43 -13.90 1.59
C PRO A 157 11.70 -13.73 0.08
N PRO A 158 12.97 -13.65 -0.36
CA PRO A 158 13.34 -13.44 -1.76
C PRO A 158 12.67 -14.38 -2.78
N GLY A 159 12.41 -15.63 -2.39
CA GLY A 159 11.77 -16.64 -3.23
C GLY A 159 10.26 -16.44 -3.45
N GLU A 160 9.63 -15.51 -2.74
CA GLU A 160 8.18 -15.30 -2.74
C GLU A 160 7.73 -14.14 -3.63
N HIS A 161 8.53 -13.77 -4.64
CA HIS A 161 8.18 -12.68 -5.56
C HIS A 161 6.84 -12.91 -6.26
N SER A 162 6.52 -14.15 -6.64
CA SER A 162 5.23 -14.48 -7.26
C SER A 162 4.03 -14.29 -6.32
N LEU A 163 4.22 -14.51 -5.01
CA LEU A 163 3.20 -14.24 -4.00
C LEU A 163 3.00 -12.73 -3.83
N ALA A 164 4.09 -11.96 -3.76
CA ALA A 164 4.04 -10.50 -3.71
C ALA A 164 3.23 -9.93 -4.87
N THR A 165 3.49 -10.39 -6.09
CA THR A 165 2.76 -9.95 -7.30
C THR A 165 1.26 -10.24 -7.21
N VAL A 166 0.85 -11.43 -6.76
CA VAL A 166 -0.57 -11.76 -6.60
C VAL A 166 -1.27 -10.83 -5.61
N ILE A 167 -0.64 -10.59 -4.46
CA ILE A 167 -1.18 -9.72 -3.41
C ILE A 167 -1.30 -8.28 -3.91
N LEU A 168 -0.22 -7.73 -4.50
CA LEU A 168 -0.18 -6.35 -4.96
C LEU A 168 -1.13 -6.11 -6.14
N ASN A 169 -1.26 -7.05 -7.08
CA ASN A 169 -2.21 -6.95 -8.19
C ASN A 169 -3.66 -7.00 -7.71
N ASN A 170 -3.96 -7.74 -6.65
CA ASN A 170 -5.30 -7.72 -6.04
C ASN A 170 -5.61 -6.38 -5.37
N LEU A 171 -4.61 -5.75 -4.75
CA LEU A 171 -4.77 -4.47 -4.06
C LEU A 171 -4.79 -3.27 -5.00
N LEU A 172 -4.09 -3.33 -6.13
CA LEU A 172 -3.96 -2.22 -7.07
C LEU A 172 -5.29 -1.51 -7.43
N PRO A 173 -6.34 -2.21 -7.94
CA PRO A 173 -7.59 -1.54 -8.29
C PRO A 173 -8.31 -0.92 -7.08
N GLN A 174 -8.12 -1.49 -5.88
CA GLN A 174 -8.68 -0.95 -4.63
C GLN A 174 -7.93 0.28 -4.14
N LEU A 175 -6.63 0.38 -4.46
CA LEU A 175 -5.85 1.60 -4.20
C LEU A 175 -6.21 2.71 -5.17
N GLU A 176 -6.59 2.44 -6.41
CA GLU A 176 -7.04 3.49 -7.33
C GLU A 176 -8.49 3.90 -7.01
N ASN A 177 -9.35 2.92 -6.68
CA ASN A 177 -10.76 3.14 -6.38
C ASN A 177 -11.19 2.38 -5.10
N PRO A 178 -11.21 3.05 -3.92
CA PRO A 178 -11.49 2.41 -2.64
C PRO A 178 -12.98 2.16 -2.38
N GLN A 179 -13.85 2.39 -3.38
CA GLN A 179 -15.29 2.11 -3.31
C GLN A 179 -15.66 0.72 -3.86
N ILE A 180 -14.66 -0.08 -4.27
CA ILE A 180 -14.84 -1.46 -4.79
C ILE A 180 -14.71 -2.47 -3.65
#